data_AF-A0A0F9KS68-F1
#
_entry.id   AF-A0A0F9KS68-F1
#
_cell.length_a   1.000
_cell.length_b   1.000
_cell.length_c   1.000
_cell.angle_alpha   90.00
_cell.angle_beta   90.00
_cell.angle_gamma   90.00
#
_symmetry.space_group_name_H-M   'P 1'
#
loop_
_entity.id
_entity.type
_entity.pdbx_description
1 polymer ?
#
loop_
_entity_poly.entity_id
_entity_poly.type
_entity_poly.pdbx_seq_one_letter_code
_entity_poly.pdbx_strand_id
1 'polypeptide(L)'
;MRYKRFLPLVYTRNGKVEYDPGCIYRSLLRETDVSKGDALRVTKKVTRVLIKTNLSIITAPLIREVANVQLLKMGLERIRLQYTRLGMPKYDIKGLKEKYHDINEILREIGEWTLWEYDAVDELISKK
;
A
#
# COMPACT_ATOMS: atom_id res chain seq x y z
N MET A 1 35.10 2.46 0.25
CA MET A 1 34.23 1.52 1.00
C MET A 1 32.84 1.55 0.37
N ARG A 2 32.30 0.38 0.03
CA ARG A 2 31.19 0.18 -0.94
C ARG A 2 29.84 0.45 -0.26
N TYR A 3 29.12 1.52 -0.63
CA TYR A 3 27.74 1.75 -0.18
C TYR A 3 26.85 0.61 -0.71
N LYS A 4 26.69 -0.47 0.07
CA LYS A 4 25.60 -1.42 -0.12
C LYS A 4 24.32 -0.67 0.23
N ARG A 5 23.60 -0.18 -0.78
CA ARG A 5 22.29 0.46 -0.58
C ARG A 5 21.31 -0.65 -0.19
N PHE A 6 21.21 -0.93 1.11
CA PHE A 6 20.21 -1.83 1.65
C PHE A 6 18.84 -1.30 1.26
N LEU A 7 18.00 -2.14 0.65
CA LEU A 7 16.60 -1.79 0.44
C LEU A 7 15.95 -1.63 1.82
N PRO A 8 15.02 -0.67 1.99
CA PRO A 8 14.40 -0.47 3.29
C PRO A 8 13.60 -1.72 3.69
N LEU A 9 13.47 -1.93 4.99
CA LEU A 9 12.60 -2.99 5.51
C LEU A 9 11.15 -2.48 5.56
N VAL A 10 10.23 -3.34 5.15
CA VAL A 10 8.79 -3.11 5.24
C VAL A 10 8.23 -3.98 6.36
N TYR A 11 7.47 -3.38 7.25
CA TYR A 11 6.73 -4.08 8.29
C TYR A 11 5.41 -4.58 7.70
N THR A 12 5.20 -5.88 7.84
CA THR A 12 4.02 -6.60 7.37
C THR A 12 3.40 -7.37 8.54
N ARG A 13 2.22 -7.95 8.33
CA ARG A 13 1.58 -8.86 9.28
C ARG A 13 2.49 -10.00 9.73
N ASN A 14 3.35 -10.48 8.85
CA ASN A 14 4.20 -11.65 9.09
C ASN A 14 5.62 -11.25 9.53
N GLY A 15 5.82 -10.00 9.95
CA GLY A 15 7.12 -9.47 10.36
C GLY A 15 7.76 -8.56 9.31
N LYS A 16 9.08 -8.38 9.41
CA LYS A 16 9.85 -7.47 8.55
C LYS A 16 10.32 -8.20 7.30
N VAL A 17 10.07 -7.61 6.13
CA VAL A 17 10.53 -8.12 4.84
C VAL A 17 11.33 -7.06 4.11
N GLU A 18 12.23 -7.47 3.22
CA GLU A 18 12.92 -6.53 2.34
C GLU A 18 11.93 -5.89 1.35
N TYR A 19 12.06 -4.59 1.12
CA TYR A 19 11.19 -3.87 0.18
C TYR A 19 11.34 -4.41 -1.25
N ASP A 20 10.26 -4.98 -1.78
CA ASP A 20 10.13 -5.32 -3.20
C ASP A 20 9.32 -4.25 -3.96
N PRO A 21 9.97 -3.44 -4.84
CA PRO A 21 9.26 -2.51 -5.72
C PRO A 21 8.18 -3.18 -6.58
N GLY A 22 8.38 -4.45 -6.93
CA GLY A 22 7.45 -5.25 -7.72
C GLY A 22 6.07 -5.37 -7.08
N CYS A 23 5.96 -5.28 -5.75
CA CYS A 23 4.69 -5.27 -5.04
C CYS A 23 3.79 -4.10 -5.51
N ILE A 24 4.35 -2.90 -5.66
CA ILE A 24 3.61 -1.71 -6.11
C ILE A 24 3.18 -1.86 -7.56
N TYR A 25 4.08 -2.36 -8.41
CA TYR A 25 3.80 -2.56 -9.83
C TYR A 25 2.64 -3.54 -10.02
N ARG A 26 2.71 -4.70 -9.34
CA ARG A 26 1.67 -5.73 -9.41
C ARG A 26 0.34 -5.27 -8.82
N SER A 27 0.35 -4.56 -7.69
CA SER A 27 -0.88 -4.05 -7.09
C SER A 27 -1.55 -2.99 -7.95
N LEU A 28 -0.79 -2.06 -8.55
CA LEU A 28 -1.34 -1.07 -9.47
C LEU A 28 -2.04 -1.73 -10.66
N LEU A 29 -1.42 -2.72 -11.29
CA LEU A 29 -2.01 -3.43 -12.43
C LEU A 29 -3.22 -4.30 -12.05
N ARG A 30 -3.22 -4.89 -10.85
CA ARG A 30 -4.32 -5.72 -10.38
C ARG A 30 -5.54 -4.89 -10.00
N GLU A 31 -5.31 -3.74 -9.36
CA GLU A 31 -6.37 -2.99 -8.68
C GLU A 31 -6.93 -1.83 -9.50
N THR A 32 -6.29 -1.49 -10.61
CA THR A 32 -6.63 -0.34 -11.44
C THR A 32 -6.53 -0.66 -12.93
N ASP A 33 -7.05 0.21 -13.78
CA ASP A 33 -6.94 0.16 -15.23
C ASP A 33 -5.71 0.92 -15.77
N VAL A 34 -4.69 1.14 -14.94
CA VAL A 34 -3.46 1.85 -15.31
C VAL A 34 -2.67 1.11 -16.40
N SER A 35 -2.01 1.88 -17.27
CA SER A 35 -1.09 1.30 -18.26
C SER A 35 0.14 0.67 -17.60
N LYS A 36 0.72 -0.37 -18.23
CA LYS A 36 2.00 -0.97 -17.78
C LYS A 36 3.12 0.06 -17.70
N GLY A 37 3.14 1.03 -18.63
CA GLY A 37 4.13 2.11 -18.65
C GLY A 37 3.99 3.04 -17.44
N ASP A 38 2.76 3.45 -17.12
CA ASP A 38 2.50 4.33 -15.98
C ASP A 38 2.67 3.61 -14.65
N ALA A 39 2.25 2.35 -14.53
CA ALA A 39 2.51 1.53 -13.35
C ALA A 39 4.02 1.45 -13.03
N LEU A 40 4.84 1.25 -14.07
CA LEU A 40 6.30 1.22 -13.91
C LEU A 40 6.86 2.59 -13.52
N ARG A 41 6.36 3.69 -14.12
CA ARG A 41 6.78 5.06 -13.79
C ARG A 41 6.45 5.42 -12.33
N VAL A 42 5.23 5.11 -11.88
CA VAL A 42 4.78 5.32 -10.50
C VAL A 42 5.64 4.51 -9.55
N THR A 43 5.83 3.21 -9.82
CA THR A 43 6.67 2.32 -9.00
C THR A 43 8.08 2.88 -8.80
N LYS A 44 8.73 3.32 -9.89
CA LYS A 44 10.06 3.96 -9.83
C LYS A 44 10.06 5.23 -8.99
N LYS A 45 9.03 6.08 -9.12
CA LYS A 45 8.92 7.32 -8.34
C LYS A 45 8.70 7.03 -6.84
N VAL A 46 7.82 6.10 -6.50
CA VAL A 46 7.58 5.69 -5.10
C VAL A 46 8.84 5.10 -4.49
N THR A 47 9.51 4.18 -5.19
CA THR A 47 10.79 3.58 -4.75
C THR A 47 11.83 4.65 -4.44
N ARG A 48 11.97 5.66 -5.32
CA ARG A 48 12.90 6.77 -5.09
C ARG A 48 12.56 7.59 -3.86
N VAL A 49 11.26 7.82 -3.59
CA VAL A 49 10.83 8.51 -2.37
C VAL A 49 11.23 7.68 -1.16
N LEU A 50 10.80 6.41 -1.07
CA LEU A 50 11.04 5.55 0.09
C LEU A 50 12.53 5.42 0.43
N ILE A 51 13.39 5.29 -0.57
CA ILE A 51 14.85 5.20 -0.36
C ILE A 51 15.45 6.54 0.11
N LYS A 52 14.89 7.68 -0.33
CA LYS A 52 15.39 9.00 0.07
C LYS A 52 14.89 9.45 1.43
N THR A 53 13.72 9.00 1.86
CA THR A 53 13.04 9.54 3.06
C THR A 53 13.66 9.05 4.38
N ASN A 54 14.61 8.11 4.37
CA ASN A 54 15.31 7.58 5.56
C ASN A 54 14.38 7.31 6.77
N LEU A 55 13.20 6.74 6.49
CA LEU A 55 12.21 6.41 7.52
C LEU A 55 12.61 5.14 8.27
N SER A 56 12.48 5.15 9.59
CA SER A 56 12.74 3.99 10.44
C SER A 56 11.68 2.89 10.31
N ILE A 57 10.45 3.27 9.96
CA ILE A 57 9.29 2.39 9.82
C ILE A 57 8.66 2.63 8.46
N ILE A 58 8.63 1.61 7.61
CA ILE A 58 7.89 1.61 6.35
C ILE A 58 6.83 0.51 6.41
N THR A 59 5.58 0.87 6.12
CA THR A 59 4.43 -0.05 6.15
C THR A 59 3.74 -0.09 4.79
N ALA A 60 2.94 -1.12 4.53
CA ALA A 60 2.14 -1.19 3.31
C ALA A 60 1.16 0.01 3.15
N PRO A 61 0.47 0.48 4.21
CA PRO A 61 -0.32 1.72 4.15
C PRO A 61 0.49 2.94 3.74
N LEU A 62 1.65 3.19 4.37
CA LEU A 62 2.53 4.32 4.03
C LEU A 62 2.99 4.24 2.56
N ILE A 63 3.37 3.05 2.08
CA ILE A 63 3.75 2.87 0.67
C ILE A 63 2.58 3.26 -0.26
N ARG A 64 1.35 2.89 0.09
CA ARG A 64 0.15 3.25 -0.69
C ARG A 64 -0.15 4.74 -0.63
N GLU A 65 0.06 5.41 0.50
CA GLU A 65 -0.03 6.88 0.59
C GLU A 65 0.95 7.56 -0.37
N VAL A 66 2.22 7.14 -0.33
CA VAL A 66 3.25 7.67 -1.24
C VAL A 66 2.88 7.39 -2.70
N ALA A 67 2.35 6.20 -3.01
CA ALA A 67 1.87 5.87 -4.35
C ALA A 67 0.72 6.77 -4.81
N ASN A 68 -0.27 7.02 -3.95
CA ASN A 68 -1.39 7.92 -4.25
C ASN A 68 -0.91 9.37 -4.49
N VAL A 69 0.08 9.84 -3.74
CA VAL A 69 0.72 11.14 -3.98
C VAL A 69 1.43 11.16 -5.34
N GLN A 70 2.12 10.09 -5.74
CA GLN A 70 2.78 10.05 -7.05
C GLN A 70 1.78 9.99 -8.21
N LEU A 71 0.70 9.23 -8.07
CA LEU A 71 -0.40 9.20 -9.04
C LEU A 71 -0.99 10.59 -9.25
N LEU A 72 -1.27 11.31 -8.16
CA LEU A 72 -1.78 12.68 -8.20
C LEU A 72 -0.80 13.62 -8.90
N LYS A 73 0.49 13.60 -8.53
CA LYS A 73 1.54 14.40 -9.18
C LYS A 73 1.72 14.12 -10.68
N MET A 74 1.23 12.99 -11.15
CA MET A 74 1.29 12.58 -12.56
C MET A 74 0.00 12.87 -13.33
N GLY A 75 -0.99 13.51 -12.70
CA GLY A 75 -2.31 13.77 -13.31
C GLY A 75 -3.17 12.51 -13.45
N LEU A 76 -2.81 11.40 -12.78
CA LEU A 76 -3.52 10.12 -12.88
C LEU A 76 -4.64 10.03 -11.83
N GLU A 77 -5.54 11.01 -11.83
CA GLU A 77 -6.56 11.15 -10.79
C GLU A 77 -7.56 9.98 -10.75
N ARG A 78 -8.01 9.49 -11.93
CA ARG A 78 -8.89 8.32 -12.02
C ARG A 78 -8.23 7.08 -11.42
N ILE A 79 -6.95 6.85 -11.74
CA ILE A 79 -6.17 5.73 -11.22
C ILE A 79 -6.03 5.85 -9.70
N ARG A 80 -5.74 7.06 -9.18
CA ARG A 80 -5.68 7.33 -7.75
C ARG A 80 -6.99 6.99 -7.04
N LEU A 81 -8.14 7.33 -7.64
CA LEU A 81 -9.47 6.98 -7.09
C LEU A 81 -9.68 5.46 -7.05
N GLN A 82 -9.21 4.72 -8.06
CA GLN A 82 -9.28 3.26 -8.06
C GLN A 82 -8.36 2.64 -6.99
N TYR A 83 -7.16 3.20 -6.82
CA TYR A 83 -6.12 2.72 -5.91
C TYR A 83 -6.26 3.22 -4.46
N THR A 84 -7.28 4.03 -4.16
CA THR A 84 -7.44 4.69 -2.87
C THR A 84 -7.72 3.69 -1.73
N ARG A 85 -7.39 4.09 -0.51
CA ARG A 85 -7.68 3.34 0.72
C ARG A 85 -8.82 4.04 1.46
N LEU A 86 -9.82 3.28 1.87
CA LEU A 86 -11.01 3.71 2.63
C LEU A 86 -11.05 2.90 3.93
N GLY A 87 -10.02 3.03 4.78
CA GLY A 87 -9.72 2.07 5.86
C GLY A 87 -9.04 0.79 5.35
N MET A 88 -9.53 0.23 4.24
CA MET A 88 -8.88 -0.84 3.47
C MET A 88 -8.78 -0.46 1.98
N PRO A 89 -7.98 -1.14 1.15
CA PRO A 89 -7.91 -0.84 -0.28
C PRO A 89 -9.29 -0.95 -0.93
N LYS A 90 -9.68 0.04 -1.75
CA LYS A 90 -10.99 0.04 -2.45
C LYS A 90 -11.22 -1.25 -3.24
N TYR A 91 -10.17 -1.82 -3.81
CA TYR A 91 -10.21 -3.10 -4.50
C TYR A 91 -10.67 -4.24 -3.59
N ASP A 92 -10.17 -4.30 -2.36
CA ASP A 92 -10.51 -5.36 -1.41
C ASP A 92 -11.97 -5.19 -0.92
N ILE A 93 -12.43 -3.96 -0.68
CA ILE A 93 -13.86 -3.68 -0.38
C ILE A 93 -14.76 -4.17 -1.51
N LYS A 94 -14.36 -3.91 -2.77
CA LYS A 94 -15.09 -4.41 -3.93
C LYS A 94 -15.19 -5.94 -3.90
N GLY A 95 -14.09 -6.63 -3.62
CA GLY A 95 -14.08 -8.09 -3.50
C GLY A 95 -14.99 -8.62 -2.37
N LEU A 96 -15.04 -7.93 -1.22
CA LEU A 96 -15.97 -8.27 -0.15
C LEU A 96 -17.43 -8.15 -0.59
N LYS A 97 -17.78 -7.07 -1.29
CA LYS A 97 -19.13 -6.85 -1.83
C LYS A 97 -19.54 -7.85 -2.91
N GLU A 98 -18.56 -8.42 -3.64
CA GLU A 98 -18.81 -9.46 -4.64
C GLU A 98 -18.95 -10.84 -3.99
N LYS A 99 -18.23 -11.09 -2.90
CA LYS A 99 -18.23 -12.36 -2.17
C LYS A 99 -19.44 -12.51 -1.26
N TYR A 100 -19.77 -11.46 -0.51
CA TYR A 100 -20.83 -11.48 0.49
C TYR A 100 -22.00 -10.62 0.02
N HIS A 101 -23.22 -11.13 0.20
CA HIS A 101 -24.45 -10.41 -0.13
C HIS A 101 -25.14 -9.84 1.13
N ASP A 102 -24.76 -10.32 2.32
CA ASP A 102 -25.20 -9.77 3.60
C ASP A 102 -24.26 -8.63 4.04
N ILE A 103 -24.85 -7.48 4.35
CA ILE A 103 -24.13 -6.31 4.83
C ILE A 103 -23.44 -6.57 6.18
N ASN A 104 -24.00 -7.41 7.05
CA ASN A 104 -23.41 -7.70 8.35
C ASN A 104 -22.11 -8.49 8.22
N GLU A 105 -22.05 -9.44 7.27
CA GLU A 105 -20.82 -10.17 6.94
C GLU A 105 -19.75 -9.21 6.39
N ILE A 106 -20.13 -8.29 5.49
CA ILE A 106 -19.22 -7.27 4.95
C ILE A 106 -18.69 -6.36 6.07
N LEU A 107 -19.58 -5.88 6.94
CA LEU A 107 -19.21 -5.01 8.06
C LEU A 107 -18.29 -5.71 9.05
N ARG A 108 -18.52 -7.02 9.33
CA ARG A 108 -17.65 -7.82 10.18
C ARG A 108 -16.23 -7.88 9.60
N GLU A 109 -16.09 -8.23 8.34
CA GLU A 109 -14.78 -8.34 7.67
C GLU A 109 -14.03 -7.00 7.62
N ILE A 110 -14.73 -5.89 7.36
CA ILE A 110 -14.14 -4.54 7.39
C ILE A 110 -13.73 -4.17 8.82
N GLY A 111 -14.56 -4.50 9.82
CA GLY A 111 -14.30 -4.24 11.23
C GLY A 111 -13.07 -5.00 11.73
N GLU A 112 -13.00 -6.30 11.44
CA GLU A 112 -11.85 -7.15 11.77
C GLU A 112 -10.55 -6.63 11.14
N TRP A 113 -10.59 -6.24 9.86
CA TRP A 113 -9.44 -5.64 9.20
C TRP A 113 -8.99 -4.34 9.88
N THR A 114 -9.94 -3.48 10.23
CA THR A 114 -9.68 -2.17 10.83
C THR A 114 -9.07 -2.30 12.22
N LEU A 115 -9.62 -3.20 13.05
CA LEU A 115 -9.09 -3.48 14.40
C LEU A 115 -7.69 -4.09 14.31
N TRP A 116 -7.47 -5.02 13.38
CA TRP A 116 -6.13 -5.57 13.17
C TRP A 116 -5.11 -4.51 12.73
N GLU A 117 -5.48 -3.62 11.80
CA GLU A 117 -4.59 -2.54 11.37
C GLU A 117 -4.29 -1.56 12.52
N TYR A 118 -5.28 -1.28 13.36
CA TYR A 118 -5.10 -0.48 14.58
C TYR A 118 -4.03 -1.11 15.50
N ASP A 119 -4.18 -2.38 15.87
CA ASP A 119 -3.23 -3.08 16.75
C ASP A 119 -1.82 -3.12 16.14
N ALA A 120 -1.73 -3.38 14.84
CA ALA A 120 -0.47 -3.41 14.11
C ALA A 120 0.25 -2.05 14.13
N VAL A 121 -0.49 -0.94 14.11
CA VAL A 121 0.07 0.41 14.21
C VAL A 121 0.52 0.70 15.65
N ASP A 122 -0.25 0.35 16.66
CA ASP A 122 0.13 0.51 18.08
C ASP A 122 1.41 -0.26 18.43
N GLU A 123 1.55 -1.48 17.88
CA GLU A 123 2.80 -2.24 17.97
C GLU A 123 4.01 -1.53 17.34
N LEU A 124 3.81 -0.78 16.26
CA LEU A 124 4.89 -0.03 15.61
C LEU A 124 5.26 1.22 16.38
N ILE A 125 4.27 1.88 16.99
CA ILE A 125 4.48 3.04 17.86
C ILE A 125 5.30 2.63 19.09
N SER A 126 4.96 1.52 19.74
CA SER A 126 5.68 1.03 20.92
C SER A 126 7.13 0.57 20.64
N LYS A 127 7.49 0.32 19.37
CA LYS A 127 8.83 -0.05 18.92
C LYS A 127 9.73 1.14 18.56
N LYS A 128 9.24 2.38 18.71
CA LYS A 128 9.94 3.62 18.37
C LYS A 128 10.44 4.34 19.62
#